data_AF-A0A8J4GHH7-F1
#
_entry.id   AF-A0A8J4GHH7-F1
#
_cell.length_a   1.000
_cell.length_b   1.000
_cell.length_c   1.000
_cell.angle_alpha   90.00
_cell.angle_beta   90.00
_cell.angle_gamma   90.00
#
_symmetry.space_group_name_H-M   'P 1'
#
loop_
_entity.id
_entity.type
_entity.pdbx_description
1 polymer ?
#
loop_
_entity_poly.entity_id
_entity_poly.type
_entity_poly.pdbx_seq_one_letter_code
_entity_poly.pdbx_strand_id
1 'polypeptide(L)'
;MSVEVRAKTRSKPNTVHYAAETGDIKLLEHFVREGMAIGNPESVTLQSREDVLGMMPLHVACENGELEVVEFLVKKRVDVDAGDNFKVTALHLASIENHADIVEVLLKARADPKPADVEGDLPIHWAATKGHSLVIELLARKGSPIDPPNKKGWTPLHRAAYNGRKDATLALIKLGAKIGGTTSDGNTPLHLACFMNQLSTIEKLCQAGASQRLLNKSGQRPIDLCITDAARDILKSLQGFEGDEPAEGPAAHGAHAAAKPKDASVASGNPGKPVVPPNLAALQISGSKKVAHDGFPSPVGSFTAQRSEAAGDPSFIQTALGETGTNPYTRRA
;
A
#
# COMPACT_ATOMS: atom_id res chain seq x y z
N MET A 1 12.69 47.00 3.94
CA MET A 1 11.31 46.81 3.47
C MET A 1 11.22 45.47 2.80
N SER A 2 10.14 44.76 3.10
CA SER A 2 10.09 43.32 3.26
C SER A 2 9.88 42.55 1.96
N VAL A 3 10.73 41.53 1.79
CA VAL A 3 10.43 40.17 1.32
C VAL A 3 9.55 40.03 0.07
N GLU A 4 10.17 40.03 -1.10
CA GLU A 4 9.71 39.25 -2.25
C GLU A 4 10.40 37.87 -2.20
N VAL A 5 9.71 36.88 -1.65
CA VAL A 5 10.08 35.46 -1.83
C VAL A 5 8.82 34.65 -2.13
N ARG A 6 8.67 34.32 -3.42
CA ARG A 6 8.18 33.06 -4.01
C ARG A 6 7.05 32.30 -3.28
N ALA A 7 5.92 32.14 -3.97
CA ALA A 7 5.51 30.86 -4.58
C ALA A 7 4.21 31.04 -5.38
N LYS A 8 4.29 30.89 -6.70
CA LYS A 8 3.13 30.61 -7.56
C LYS A 8 2.89 29.10 -7.50
N THR A 9 2.09 28.61 -6.56
CA THR A 9 1.37 27.32 -6.61
C THR A 9 0.51 27.20 -5.36
N ARG A 10 -0.77 26.83 -5.56
CA ARG A 10 -1.88 26.81 -4.60
C ARG A 10 -2.47 28.20 -4.29
N SER A 11 -3.80 28.24 -4.29
CA SER A 11 -4.65 29.42 -4.31
C SER A 11 -4.24 30.48 -3.29
N LYS A 12 -4.33 31.75 -3.70
CA LYS A 12 -4.04 33.01 -3.00
C LYS A 12 -4.00 32.94 -1.45
N PRO A 13 -3.12 33.71 -0.78
CA PRO A 13 -2.91 33.75 0.68
C PRO A 13 -4.10 34.23 1.57
N ASN A 14 -5.33 34.11 1.09
CA ASN A 14 -6.58 34.38 1.81
C ASN A 14 -7.41 33.09 2.06
N THR A 15 -6.82 31.90 1.93
CA THR A 15 -7.55 30.64 2.11
C THR A 15 -7.58 30.21 3.57
N VAL A 16 -8.75 29.74 4.02
CA VAL A 16 -8.91 29.04 5.32
C VAL A 16 -7.93 27.86 5.44
N HIS A 17 -7.58 27.24 4.31
CA HIS A 17 -6.55 26.21 4.23
C HIS A 17 -5.17 26.69 4.62
N TYR A 18 -4.76 27.92 4.26
CA TYR A 18 -3.46 28.45 4.67
C TYR A 18 -3.40 28.67 6.17
N ALA A 19 -4.48 29.17 6.77
CA ALA A 19 -4.58 29.31 8.21
C ALA A 19 -4.53 27.94 8.91
N ALA A 20 -5.16 26.91 8.32
CA ALA A 20 -5.10 25.54 8.82
C ALA A 20 -3.74 24.86 8.61
N GLU A 21 -3.01 25.21 7.55
CA GLU A 21 -1.65 24.73 7.26
C GLU A 21 -0.61 25.33 8.22
N THR A 22 -0.79 26.59 8.60
CA THR A 22 0.19 27.36 9.39
C THR A 22 -0.12 27.41 10.88
N GLY A 23 -1.21 26.80 11.33
CA GLY A 23 -1.62 26.83 12.73
C GLY A 23 -2.23 28.16 13.19
N ASP A 24 -2.60 29.08 12.28
CA ASP A 24 -3.11 30.41 12.66
C ASP A 24 -4.59 30.37 13.07
N ILE A 25 -4.81 30.02 14.34
CA ILE A 25 -6.14 29.97 14.97
C ILE A 25 -6.83 31.34 14.94
N LYS A 26 -6.07 32.45 15.09
CA LYS A 26 -6.67 33.79 15.11
C LYS A 26 -7.27 34.14 13.75
N LEU A 27 -6.57 33.76 12.68
CA LEU A 27 -7.06 33.92 11.32
C LEU A 27 -8.27 33.00 11.05
N LEU A 28 -8.27 31.77 11.56
CA LEU A 28 -9.45 30.87 11.51
C LEU A 28 -10.66 31.47 12.26
N GLU A 29 -10.46 32.01 13.45
CA GLU A 29 -11.51 32.70 14.21
C GLU A 29 -12.05 33.93 13.49
N HIS A 30 -11.18 34.69 12.83
CA HIS A 30 -11.59 35.81 11.99
C HIS A 30 -12.52 35.34 10.87
N PHE A 31 -12.15 34.27 10.16
CA PHE A 31 -12.99 33.72 9.09
C PHE A 31 -14.35 33.20 9.60
N VAL A 32 -14.40 32.58 10.77
CA VAL A 32 -15.67 32.16 11.39
C VAL A 32 -16.53 33.38 11.75
N ARG A 33 -15.94 34.44 12.32
CA ARG A 33 -16.65 35.67 12.70
C ARG A 33 -17.22 36.38 11.47
N GLU A 34 -16.45 36.47 10.40
CA GLU A 34 -16.86 37.09 9.14
C GLU A 34 -18.02 36.31 8.49
N GLY A 35 -17.96 34.98 8.47
CA GLY A 35 -19.06 34.13 7.98
C GLY A 35 -20.37 34.31 8.76
N MET A 36 -20.28 34.45 10.09
CA MET A 36 -21.44 34.76 10.96
C MET A 36 -22.06 36.13 10.63
N ALA A 37 -21.24 37.14 10.34
CA ALA A 37 -21.70 38.51 10.05
C ALA A 37 -22.48 38.60 8.72
N ILE A 38 -22.19 37.72 7.76
CA ILE A 38 -22.87 37.65 6.47
C ILE A 38 -24.25 36.95 6.58
N GLY A 39 -24.60 36.42 7.76
CA GLY A 39 -25.90 35.79 8.00
C GLY A 39 -26.09 34.45 7.29
N ASN A 40 -25.00 33.85 6.77
CA ASN A 40 -25.04 32.53 6.17
C ASN A 40 -24.58 31.48 7.20
N PRO A 41 -25.50 30.71 7.83
CA PRO A 41 -25.15 29.66 8.78
C PRO A 41 -24.34 28.53 8.14
N GLU A 42 -24.40 28.32 6.82
CA GLU A 42 -23.56 27.35 6.13
C GLU A 42 -22.12 27.86 5.95
N SER A 43 -21.92 29.18 5.84
CA SER A 43 -20.58 29.81 5.83
C SER A 43 -19.85 29.72 7.20
N VAL A 44 -20.57 29.35 8.26
CA VAL A 44 -20.01 29.03 9.59
C VAL A 44 -19.25 27.71 9.54
N THR A 45 -19.63 26.81 8.63
CA THR A 45 -18.91 25.58 8.40
C THR A 45 -17.68 25.91 7.57
N LEU A 46 -16.51 25.80 8.18
CA LEU A 46 -15.21 25.85 7.48
C LEU A 46 -15.08 24.73 6.43
N GLN A 47 -16.12 23.90 6.30
CA GLN A 47 -16.38 22.85 5.34
C GLN A 47 -16.66 23.35 3.92
N SER A 48 -17.35 24.48 3.71
CA SER A 48 -17.78 24.91 2.36
C SER A 48 -16.67 25.52 1.49
N ARG A 49 -15.42 25.41 1.91
CA ARG A 49 -14.25 25.90 1.20
C ARG A 49 -13.37 24.69 0.90
N GLU A 50 -13.79 23.90 -0.07
CA GLU A 50 -12.95 22.87 -0.65
C GLU A 50 -11.88 23.54 -1.53
N ASP A 51 -10.66 23.00 -1.51
CA ASP A 51 -9.64 23.41 -2.48
C ASP A 51 -9.83 22.69 -3.83
N VAL A 52 -8.88 22.86 -4.76
CA VAL A 52 -8.95 22.24 -6.10
C VAL A 52 -8.99 20.69 -6.04
N LEU A 53 -8.56 20.10 -4.92
CA LEU A 53 -8.52 18.65 -4.70
C LEU A 53 -9.70 18.16 -3.83
N GLY A 54 -10.66 19.03 -3.50
CA GLY A 54 -11.75 18.67 -2.59
C GLY A 54 -11.32 18.67 -1.12
N MET A 55 -10.10 19.15 -0.80
CA MET A 55 -9.62 19.14 0.58
C MET A 55 -10.31 20.25 1.38
N MET A 56 -10.83 19.87 2.54
CA MET A 56 -11.28 20.80 3.57
C MET A 56 -10.10 21.28 4.44
N PRO A 57 -10.23 22.40 5.17
CA PRO A 57 -9.22 22.86 6.13
C PRO A 57 -8.82 21.80 7.17
N LEU A 58 -9.76 20.92 7.56
CA LEU A 58 -9.47 19.81 8.47
C LEU A 58 -8.47 18.81 7.87
N HIS A 59 -8.57 18.52 6.57
CA HIS A 59 -7.61 17.66 5.87
C HIS A 59 -6.19 18.25 5.94
N VAL A 60 -6.08 19.54 5.64
CA VAL A 60 -4.79 20.25 5.65
C VAL A 60 -4.19 20.32 7.06
N ALA A 61 -5.01 20.58 8.08
CA ALA A 61 -4.54 20.57 9.48
C ALA A 61 -4.05 19.17 9.91
N CYS A 62 -4.78 18.12 9.51
CA CYS A 62 -4.42 16.74 9.81
C CYS A 62 -3.18 16.27 9.05
N GLU A 63 -2.94 16.74 7.83
CA GLU A 63 -1.72 16.47 7.07
C GLU A 63 -0.49 17.12 7.73
N ASN A 64 -0.61 18.38 8.14
CA ASN A 64 0.51 19.15 8.69
C ASN A 64 0.78 18.92 10.18
N GLY A 65 -0.09 18.20 10.90
CA GLY A 65 0.11 17.93 12.33
C GLY A 65 -0.36 19.06 13.25
N GLU A 66 -1.26 19.92 12.78
CA GLU A 66 -1.72 21.09 13.53
C GLU A 66 -2.83 20.72 14.53
N LEU A 67 -2.43 20.10 15.65
CA LEU A 67 -3.34 19.57 16.68
C LEU A 67 -4.35 20.61 17.20
N GLU A 68 -3.91 21.81 17.55
CA GLU A 68 -4.78 22.85 18.10
C GLU A 68 -5.83 23.31 17.07
N VAL A 69 -5.45 23.34 15.78
CA VAL A 69 -6.37 23.63 14.69
C VAL A 69 -7.38 22.50 14.53
N VAL A 70 -6.95 21.24 14.57
CA VAL A 70 -7.86 20.09 14.51
C VAL A 70 -8.90 20.16 15.65
N GLU A 71 -8.46 20.39 16.89
CA GLU A 71 -9.37 20.53 18.03
C GLU A 71 -10.36 21.69 17.84
N PHE A 72 -9.88 22.82 17.34
CA PHE A 72 -10.72 23.98 17.03
C PHE A 72 -11.78 23.64 15.96
N LEU A 73 -11.38 23.00 14.86
CA LEU A 73 -12.26 22.63 13.75
C LEU A 73 -13.31 21.58 14.18
N VAL A 74 -12.89 20.57 14.95
CA VAL A 74 -13.79 19.56 15.53
C VAL A 74 -14.81 20.22 16.46
N LYS A 75 -14.39 21.17 17.31
CA LYS A 75 -15.30 21.92 18.19
C LYS A 75 -16.33 22.75 17.41
N LYS A 76 -15.99 23.18 16.20
CA LYS A 76 -16.90 23.87 15.26
C LYS A 76 -17.83 22.92 14.51
N ARG A 77 -17.82 21.61 14.82
CA ARG A 77 -18.68 20.58 14.24
C ARG A 77 -18.53 20.46 12.71
N VAL A 78 -17.31 20.63 12.22
CA VAL A 78 -16.95 20.28 10.84
C VAL A 78 -17.16 18.78 10.66
N ASP A 79 -17.64 18.36 9.49
CA ASP A 79 -17.71 16.95 9.14
C ASP A 79 -16.30 16.33 9.11
N VAL A 80 -16.07 15.39 10.03
CA VAL A 80 -14.78 14.72 10.21
C VAL A 80 -14.57 13.56 9.24
N ASP A 81 -15.67 13.05 8.65
CA ASP A 81 -15.68 11.88 7.75
C ASP A 81 -15.80 12.28 6.29
N ALA A 82 -15.91 13.58 6.01
CA ALA A 82 -15.84 14.11 4.65
C ALA A 82 -14.54 13.66 3.99
N GLY A 83 -14.65 13.10 2.79
CA GLY A 83 -13.53 12.73 1.95
C GLY A 83 -13.30 13.78 0.86
N ASP A 84 -12.06 13.94 0.46
CA ASP A 84 -11.68 14.75 -0.69
C ASP A 84 -12.06 14.08 -2.03
N ASN A 85 -11.58 14.62 -3.17
CA ASN A 85 -11.86 14.07 -4.50
C ASN A 85 -11.38 12.62 -4.69
N PHE A 86 -10.49 12.12 -3.84
CA PHE A 86 -9.98 10.75 -3.81
C PHE A 86 -10.58 9.92 -2.67
N LYS A 87 -11.65 10.43 -2.03
CA LYS A 87 -12.30 9.84 -0.85
C LYS A 87 -11.36 9.68 0.34
N VAL A 88 -10.23 10.40 0.34
CA VAL A 88 -9.30 10.41 1.46
C VAL A 88 -9.87 11.33 2.52
N THR A 89 -10.08 10.82 3.73
CA THR A 89 -10.60 11.58 4.86
C THR A 89 -9.48 12.18 5.71
N ALA A 90 -9.80 13.12 6.60
CA ALA A 90 -8.84 13.67 7.57
C ALA A 90 -8.11 12.57 8.38
N LEU A 91 -8.83 11.48 8.73
CA LEU A 91 -8.26 10.36 9.45
C LEU A 91 -7.22 9.58 8.63
N HIS A 92 -7.39 9.49 7.31
CA HIS A 92 -6.37 8.91 6.42
C HIS A 92 -5.09 9.73 6.47
N LEU A 93 -5.17 11.05 6.32
CA LEU A 93 -4.00 11.94 6.31
C LEU A 93 -3.24 11.91 7.63
N ALA A 94 -3.95 12.01 8.76
CA ALA A 94 -3.34 11.86 10.09
C ALA A 94 -2.66 10.48 10.25
N SER A 95 -3.24 9.44 9.67
CA SER A 95 -2.69 8.08 9.71
C SER A 95 -1.50 7.87 8.77
N ILE A 96 -1.40 8.64 7.68
CA ILE A 96 -0.26 8.62 6.75
C ILE A 96 0.95 9.33 7.38
N GLU A 97 0.71 10.46 8.04
CA GLU A 97 1.76 11.35 8.54
C GLU A 97 2.19 11.07 10.00
N ASN A 98 1.65 10.01 10.63
CA ASN A 98 1.96 9.55 11.99
C ASN A 98 1.52 10.48 13.13
N HIS A 99 0.47 11.27 12.94
CA HIS A 99 -0.03 12.18 13.97
C HIS A 99 -1.00 11.45 14.91
N ALA A 100 -0.43 10.63 15.80
CA ALA A 100 -1.21 9.73 16.67
C ALA A 100 -2.15 10.45 17.64
N ASP A 101 -1.75 11.64 18.09
CA ASP A 101 -2.55 12.57 18.89
C ASP A 101 -3.77 13.09 18.11
N ILE A 102 -3.57 13.52 16.87
CA ILE A 102 -4.66 13.94 15.97
C ILE A 102 -5.60 12.77 15.67
N VAL A 103 -5.06 11.58 15.40
CA VAL A 103 -5.86 10.35 15.23
C VAL A 103 -6.74 10.12 16.46
N GLU A 104 -6.19 10.26 17.67
CA GLU A 104 -6.96 10.10 18.89
C GLU A 104 -8.07 11.15 19.04
N VAL A 105 -7.80 12.42 18.70
CA VAL A 105 -8.79 13.51 18.71
C VAL A 105 -9.92 13.22 17.73
N LEU A 106 -9.62 12.86 16.48
CA LEU A 106 -10.62 12.53 15.47
C LEU A 106 -11.49 11.34 15.89
N LEU A 107 -10.89 10.27 16.43
CA LEU A 107 -11.64 9.11 16.91
C LEU A 107 -12.48 9.41 18.16
N LYS A 108 -12.02 10.32 19.05
CA LYS A 108 -12.83 10.84 20.17
C LYS A 108 -14.01 11.68 19.66
N ALA A 109 -13.84 12.37 18.53
CA ALA A 109 -14.88 13.10 17.83
C ALA A 109 -15.87 12.21 17.05
N ARG A 110 -15.74 10.88 17.17
CA ARG A 110 -16.56 9.86 16.50
C ARG A 110 -16.34 9.76 14.98
N ALA A 111 -15.16 10.14 14.48
CA ALA A 111 -14.77 9.81 13.11
C ALA A 111 -14.86 8.30 12.87
N ASP A 112 -15.42 7.90 11.75
CA ASP A 112 -15.48 6.49 11.34
C ASP A 112 -14.08 6.03 10.88
N PRO A 113 -13.50 4.96 11.45
CA PRO A 113 -12.24 4.40 10.97
C PRO A 113 -12.35 3.52 9.72
N LYS A 114 -13.56 3.30 9.19
CA LYS A 114 -13.84 2.41 8.04
C LYS A 114 -13.97 3.05 6.66
N PRO A 115 -14.07 4.38 6.45
CA PRO A 115 -14.08 4.95 5.11
C PRO A 115 -12.89 4.46 4.31
N ALA A 116 -13.15 4.10 3.07
CA ALA A 116 -12.14 3.61 2.15
C ALA A 116 -11.89 4.66 1.06
N ASP A 117 -10.63 4.86 0.72
CA ASP A 117 -10.24 5.74 -0.38
C ASP A 117 -10.61 5.14 -1.76
N VAL A 118 -10.21 5.82 -2.84
CA VAL A 118 -10.43 5.33 -4.21
C VAL A 118 -9.82 3.96 -4.49
N GLU A 119 -8.79 3.50 -3.78
CA GLU A 119 -8.18 2.17 -3.94
C GLU A 119 -8.80 1.12 -3.00
N GLY A 120 -9.74 1.54 -2.15
CA GLY A 120 -10.34 0.69 -1.13
C GLY A 120 -9.45 0.52 0.10
N ASP A 121 -8.39 1.33 0.25
CA ASP A 121 -7.56 1.34 1.43
C ASP A 121 -8.25 2.17 2.53
N LEU A 122 -8.23 1.63 3.76
CA LEU A 122 -8.68 2.32 4.97
C LEU A 122 -7.49 3.07 5.59
N PRO A 123 -7.72 3.95 6.59
CA PRO A 123 -6.64 4.60 7.33
C PRO A 123 -5.59 3.61 7.90
N ILE A 124 -6.03 2.42 8.32
CA ILE A 124 -5.14 1.37 8.83
C ILE A 124 -4.22 0.77 7.76
N HIS A 125 -4.64 0.70 6.49
CA HIS A 125 -3.77 0.28 5.39
C HIS A 125 -2.64 1.27 5.16
N TRP A 126 -2.93 2.57 5.24
CA TRP A 126 -1.95 3.63 5.10
C TRP A 126 -0.97 3.67 6.26
N ALA A 127 -1.47 3.57 7.50
CA ALA A 127 -0.61 3.44 8.69
C ALA A 127 0.32 2.22 8.58
N ALA A 128 -0.19 1.08 8.09
CA ALA A 128 0.60 -0.13 7.82
C ALA A 128 1.63 0.06 6.70
N THR A 129 1.29 0.77 5.63
CA THR A 129 2.18 1.11 4.52
C THR A 129 3.37 1.95 4.98
N LYS A 130 3.13 2.91 5.87
CA LYS A 130 4.15 3.83 6.39
C LYS A 130 4.90 3.27 7.60
N GLY A 131 4.34 2.30 8.30
CA GLY A 131 4.97 1.60 9.43
C GLY A 131 4.59 2.14 10.80
N HIS A 132 3.48 2.88 10.90
CA HIS A 132 3.07 3.61 12.09
C HIS A 132 2.31 2.69 13.05
N SER A 133 3.04 1.85 13.78
CA SER A 133 2.48 0.83 14.68
C SER A 133 1.54 1.41 15.75
N LEU A 134 1.86 2.57 16.33
CA LEU A 134 1.01 3.22 17.34
C LEU A 134 -0.35 3.63 16.76
N VAL A 135 -0.36 4.20 15.54
CA VAL A 135 -1.60 4.57 14.84
C VAL A 135 -2.44 3.32 14.53
N ILE A 136 -1.80 2.23 14.09
CA ILE A 136 -2.48 0.95 13.86
C ILE A 136 -3.18 0.46 15.13
N GLU A 137 -2.50 0.50 16.28
CA GLU A 137 -3.10 0.10 17.55
C GLU A 137 -4.27 1.01 17.96
N LEU A 138 -4.16 2.33 17.75
CA LEU A 138 -5.23 3.28 18.06
C LEU A 138 -6.47 3.03 17.20
N LEU A 139 -6.29 2.87 15.88
CA LEU A 139 -7.37 2.57 14.94
C LEU A 139 -8.06 1.25 15.28
N ALA A 140 -7.28 0.20 15.58
CA ALA A 140 -7.80 -1.10 15.99
C ALA A 140 -8.65 -1.02 17.27
N ARG A 141 -8.17 -0.33 18.31
CA ARG A 141 -8.92 -0.14 19.57
C ARG A 141 -10.25 0.61 19.37
N LYS A 142 -10.35 1.41 18.32
CA LYS A 142 -11.56 2.18 17.97
C LYS A 142 -12.44 1.51 16.93
N GLY A 143 -12.21 0.22 16.66
CA GLY A 143 -13.10 -0.60 15.84
C GLY A 143 -12.75 -0.63 14.36
N SER A 144 -11.57 -0.16 13.96
CA SER A 144 -11.06 -0.42 12.61
C SER A 144 -10.90 -1.93 12.41
N PRO A 145 -11.39 -2.51 11.30
CA PRO A 145 -11.12 -3.90 10.98
C PRO A 145 -9.61 -4.12 10.75
N ILE A 146 -9.09 -5.28 11.18
CA ILE A 146 -7.66 -5.62 11.05
C ILE A 146 -7.32 -6.24 9.70
N ASP A 147 -8.23 -7.02 9.12
CA ASP A 147 -8.05 -7.67 7.81
C ASP A 147 -9.03 -7.18 6.71
N PRO A 148 -9.31 -5.87 6.56
CA PRO A 148 -10.11 -5.39 5.44
C PRO A 148 -9.31 -5.57 4.13
N PRO A 149 -9.85 -6.28 3.12
CA PRO A 149 -9.23 -6.32 1.81
C PRO A 149 -9.52 -5.01 1.05
N ASN A 150 -8.50 -4.40 0.44
CA ASN A 150 -8.70 -3.32 -0.52
C ASN A 150 -9.13 -3.89 -1.90
N LYS A 151 -9.26 -3.03 -2.93
CA LYS A 151 -9.70 -3.48 -4.28
C LYS A 151 -8.80 -4.54 -4.92
N LYS A 152 -7.52 -4.58 -4.55
CA LYS A 152 -6.53 -5.58 -5.02
C LYS A 152 -6.50 -6.83 -4.12
N GLY A 153 -7.36 -6.90 -3.11
CA GLY A 153 -7.39 -7.97 -2.11
C GLY A 153 -6.30 -7.83 -1.03
N TRP A 154 -5.63 -6.69 -0.93
CA TRP A 154 -4.55 -6.50 0.04
C TRP A 154 -5.13 -6.10 1.39
N THR A 155 -4.69 -6.80 2.43
CA THR A 155 -4.94 -6.41 3.82
C THR A 155 -3.84 -5.46 4.33
N PRO A 156 -4.02 -4.79 5.47
CA PRO A 156 -2.96 -3.97 6.09
C PRO A 156 -1.65 -4.74 6.28
N LEU A 157 -1.72 -6.05 6.61
CA LEU A 157 -0.54 -6.89 6.76
C LEU A 157 0.23 -7.07 5.43
N HIS A 158 -0.47 -7.16 4.30
CA HIS A 158 0.17 -7.19 2.98
C HIS A 158 0.91 -5.87 2.68
N ARG A 159 0.28 -4.73 2.98
CA ARG A 159 0.89 -3.40 2.83
C ARG A 159 2.15 -3.26 3.69
N ALA A 160 2.10 -3.66 4.97
CA ALA A 160 3.25 -3.64 5.86
C ALA A 160 4.38 -4.56 5.38
N ALA A 161 4.03 -5.78 4.94
CA ALA A 161 4.99 -6.77 4.47
C ALA A 161 5.72 -6.34 3.19
N TYR A 162 4.98 -5.83 2.20
CA TYR A 162 5.53 -5.31 0.95
C TYR A 162 6.51 -4.14 1.19
N ASN A 163 6.16 -3.23 2.11
CA ASN A 163 6.97 -2.05 2.43
C ASN A 163 8.05 -2.30 3.50
N GLY A 164 8.23 -3.54 3.96
CA GLY A 164 9.25 -3.91 4.96
C GLY A 164 9.03 -3.28 6.33
N ARG A 165 7.78 -2.94 6.67
CA ARG A 165 7.44 -2.27 7.94
C ARG A 165 7.36 -3.30 9.05
N LYS A 166 8.52 -3.68 9.59
CA LYS A 166 8.66 -4.71 10.63
C LYS A 166 7.76 -4.45 11.84
N ASP A 167 7.77 -3.24 12.39
CA ASP A 167 7.04 -2.94 13.64
C ASP A 167 5.53 -2.90 13.41
N ALA A 168 5.07 -2.37 12.27
CA ALA A 168 3.66 -2.46 11.86
C ALA A 168 3.23 -3.91 11.60
N THR A 169 4.08 -4.73 10.97
CA THR A 169 3.84 -6.16 10.76
C THR A 169 3.61 -6.87 12.10
N LEU A 170 4.50 -6.64 13.06
CA LEU A 170 4.37 -7.22 14.41
C LEU A 170 3.13 -6.71 15.15
N ALA A 171 2.81 -5.42 15.04
CA ALA A 171 1.61 -4.85 15.65
C ALA A 171 0.33 -5.49 15.09
N LEU A 172 0.22 -5.61 13.77
CA LEU A 172 -0.92 -6.25 13.10
C LEU A 172 -1.06 -7.73 13.49
N ILE A 173 0.04 -8.48 13.56
CA ILE A 173 0.03 -9.88 14.00
C ILE A 173 -0.46 -9.99 15.46
N LYS A 174 0.02 -9.12 16.36
CA LYS A 174 -0.43 -9.08 17.76
C LYS A 174 -1.92 -8.75 17.88
N LEU A 175 -2.45 -7.94 16.95
CA LEU A 175 -3.87 -7.60 16.86
C LEU A 175 -4.72 -8.71 16.19
N GLY A 176 -4.12 -9.83 15.80
CA GLY A 176 -4.81 -10.98 15.24
C GLY A 176 -4.96 -10.98 13.73
N ALA A 177 -4.14 -10.23 12.99
CA ALA A 177 -4.14 -10.25 11.53
C ALA A 177 -3.86 -11.66 10.97
N LYS A 178 -4.58 -12.06 9.92
CA LYS A 178 -4.39 -13.35 9.25
C LYS A 178 -3.07 -13.39 8.48
N ILE A 179 -2.08 -14.08 9.05
CA ILE A 179 -0.73 -14.25 8.46
C ILE A 179 -0.77 -14.97 7.11
N GLY A 180 -1.68 -15.94 6.94
CA GLY A 180 -1.87 -16.70 5.71
C GLY A 180 -2.92 -16.13 4.76
N GLY A 181 -3.42 -14.91 4.99
CA GLY A 181 -4.34 -14.26 4.06
C GLY A 181 -3.71 -14.09 2.68
N THR A 182 -4.52 -14.11 1.62
CA THR A 182 -4.04 -14.01 0.25
C THR A 182 -4.65 -12.83 -0.49
N THR A 183 -3.88 -12.19 -1.36
CA THR A 183 -4.36 -11.16 -2.28
C THR A 183 -5.17 -11.75 -3.43
N SER A 184 -5.70 -10.89 -4.31
CA SER A 184 -6.35 -11.32 -5.56
C SER A 184 -5.44 -12.16 -6.45
N ASP A 185 -4.12 -12.07 -6.32
CA ASP A 185 -3.14 -12.88 -7.07
C ASP A 185 -2.71 -14.15 -6.33
N GLY A 186 -3.32 -14.42 -5.17
CA GLY A 186 -2.95 -15.55 -4.31
C GLY A 186 -1.67 -15.33 -3.51
N ASN A 187 -1.08 -14.14 -3.54
CA ASN A 187 0.14 -13.84 -2.77
C ASN A 187 -0.20 -13.67 -1.29
N THR A 188 0.56 -14.32 -0.41
CA THR A 188 0.52 -14.07 1.04
C THR A 188 1.40 -12.87 1.40
N PRO A 189 1.32 -12.31 2.63
CA PRO A 189 2.27 -11.29 3.09
C PRO A 189 3.73 -11.73 2.95
N LEU A 190 4.02 -13.02 3.17
CA LEU A 190 5.37 -13.56 3.00
C LEU A 190 5.84 -13.53 1.54
N HIS A 191 4.98 -13.85 0.57
CA HIS A 191 5.30 -13.71 -0.86
C HIS A 191 5.74 -12.27 -1.18
N LEU A 192 4.98 -11.28 -0.70
CA LEU A 192 5.26 -9.87 -0.97
C LEU A 192 6.54 -9.39 -0.28
N ALA A 193 6.79 -9.82 0.96
CA ALA A 193 8.03 -9.51 1.67
C ALA A 193 9.26 -10.12 0.96
N CYS A 194 9.14 -11.34 0.45
CA CYS A 194 10.19 -12.01 -0.32
C CYS A 194 10.47 -11.30 -1.66
N PHE A 195 9.41 -10.98 -2.40
CA PHE A 195 9.49 -10.25 -3.67
C PHE A 195 10.17 -8.88 -3.51
N MET A 196 9.84 -8.15 -2.44
CA MET A 196 10.44 -6.85 -2.13
C MET A 196 11.75 -6.93 -1.34
N ASN A 197 12.28 -8.14 -1.12
CA ASN A 197 13.53 -8.40 -0.40
C ASN A 197 13.58 -7.79 1.03
N GLN A 198 12.47 -7.88 1.76
CA GLN A 198 12.30 -7.27 3.08
C GLN A 198 12.79 -8.19 4.21
N LEU A 199 14.10 -8.40 4.31
CA LEU A 199 14.75 -9.42 5.16
C LEU A 199 14.21 -9.50 6.59
N SER A 200 14.17 -8.36 7.31
CA SER A 200 13.67 -8.35 8.69
C SER A 200 12.18 -8.69 8.80
N THR A 201 11.39 -8.37 7.78
CA THR A 201 9.95 -8.66 7.78
C THR A 201 9.70 -10.12 7.42
N ILE A 202 10.50 -10.71 6.50
CA ILE A 202 10.50 -12.15 6.20
C ILE A 202 10.78 -12.94 7.48
N GLU A 203 11.82 -12.57 8.22
CA GLU A 203 12.19 -13.22 9.48
C GLU A 203 11.03 -13.18 10.50
N LYS A 204 10.41 -12.00 10.69
CA LYS A 204 9.29 -11.85 11.63
C LYS A 204 8.02 -12.57 11.21
N LEU A 205 7.68 -12.58 9.93
CA LEU A 205 6.54 -13.34 9.41
C LEU A 205 6.74 -14.85 9.64
N CYS A 206 7.94 -15.35 9.36
CA CYS A 206 8.27 -16.76 9.57
C CYS A 206 8.28 -17.13 11.07
N GLN A 207 8.85 -16.30 11.94
CA GLN A 207 8.78 -16.47 13.40
C GLN A 207 7.34 -16.47 13.93
N ALA A 208 6.44 -15.75 13.25
CA ALA A 208 5.02 -15.73 13.58
C ALA A 208 4.22 -16.91 12.96
N GLY A 209 4.87 -17.84 12.25
CA GLY A 209 4.24 -19.02 11.68
C GLY A 209 3.69 -18.82 10.25
N ALA A 210 4.20 -17.86 9.49
CA ALA A 210 3.86 -17.75 8.07
C ALA A 210 4.33 -18.99 7.30
N SER A 211 3.40 -19.65 6.59
CA SER A 211 3.73 -20.81 5.77
C SER A 211 4.61 -20.42 4.58
N GLN A 212 5.71 -21.14 4.41
CA GLN A 212 6.69 -20.94 3.35
C GLN A 212 6.39 -21.76 2.08
N ARG A 213 5.32 -22.57 2.09
CA ARG A 213 4.98 -23.53 1.02
C ARG A 213 3.78 -23.14 0.18
N LEU A 214 3.00 -22.16 0.63
CA LEU A 214 1.79 -21.76 -0.08
C LEU A 214 2.16 -21.26 -1.47
N LEU A 215 1.38 -21.68 -2.46
CA LEU A 215 1.54 -21.26 -3.84
C LEU A 215 0.62 -20.08 -4.12
N ASN A 216 1.14 -19.06 -4.80
CA ASN A 216 0.30 -18.04 -5.42
C ASN A 216 -0.39 -18.58 -6.68
N LYS A 217 -1.21 -17.75 -7.35
CA LYS A 217 -1.90 -18.17 -8.58
C LYS A 217 -0.97 -18.49 -9.74
N SER A 218 0.27 -18.00 -9.70
CA SER A 218 1.32 -18.30 -10.68
C SER A 218 2.07 -19.60 -10.35
N GLY A 219 1.70 -20.32 -9.29
CA GLY A 219 2.37 -21.56 -8.87
C GLY A 219 3.74 -21.32 -8.22
N GLN A 220 4.02 -20.12 -7.73
CA GLN A 220 5.28 -19.76 -7.08
C GLN A 220 5.11 -19.76 -5.57
N ARG A 221 6.13 -20.23 -4.86
CA ARG A 221 6.26 -20.09 -3.40
C ARG A 221 6.93 -18.76 -3.03
N PRO A 222 6.89 -18.35 -1.75
CA PRO A 222 7.64 -17.17 -1.31
C PRO A 222 9.14 -17.25 -1.61
N ILE A 223 9.77 -18.43 -1.46
CA ILE A 223 11.20 -18.61 -1.75
C ILE A 223 11.54 -18.40 -3.24
N ASP A 224 10.62 -18.74 -4.14
CA ASP A 224 10.80 -18.59 -5.58
C ASP A 224 10.76 -17.10 -6.00
N LEU A 225 10.20 -16.23 -5.15
CA LEU A 225 10.16 -14.78 -5.35
C LEU A 225 11.34 -14.05 -4.70
N CYS A 226 12.18 -14.72 -3.90
CA CYS A 226 13.34 -14.10 -3.29
C CYS A 226 14.36 -13.67 -4.35
N ILE A 227 14.77 -12.41 -4.30
CA ILE A 227 15.79 -11.87 -5.21
C ILE A 227 17.21 -12.28 -4.77
N THR A 228 17.48 -12.19 -3.46
CA THR A 228 18.83 -12.39 -2.89
C THR A 228 18.98 -13.74 -2.20
N ASP A 229 20.21 -14.24 -2.13
CA ASP A 229 20.53 -15.45 -1.36
C ASP A 229 20.27 -15.24 0.14
N ALA A 230 20.52 -14.04 0.67
CA ALA A 230 20.22 -13.72 2.07
C ALA A 230 18.74 -13.95 2.42
N ALA A 231 17.81 -13.58 1.54
CA ALA A 231 16.38 -13.84 1.75
C ALA A 231 16.06 -15.35 1.71
N ARG A 232 16.71 -16.10 0.81
CA ARG A 232 16.57 -17.56 0.72
C ARG A 232 17.16 -18.24 1.96
N ASP A 233 18.29 -17.76 2.46
CA ASP A 233 18.97 -18.29 3.64
C ASP A 233 18.12 -18.06 4.89
N ILE A 234 17.46 -16.90 5.03
CA ILE A 234 16.50 -16.65 6.11
C ILE A 234 15.37 -17.69 6.08
N LEU A 235 14.76 -17.93 4.91
CA LEU A 235 13.69 -18.92 4.79
C LEU A 235 14.17 -20.33 5.15
N LYS A 236 15.34 -20.74 4.62
CA LYS A 236 15.94 -22.06 4.86
C LYS A 236 16.42 -22.27 6.29
N SER A 237 16.89 -21.23 6.97
CA SER A 237 17.51 -21.32 8.30
C SER A 237 16.50 -21.34 9.45
N LEU A 238 15.25 -20.96 9.21
CA LEU A 238 14.22 -20.92 10.26
C LEU A 238 13.59 -22.30 10.48
N GLN A 239 13.42 -22.68 11.76
CA GLN A 239 12.79 -23.94 12.16
C GLN A 239 11.39 -24.06 11.53
N GLY A 240 11.11 -25.19 10.88
CA GLY A 240 9.89 -25.40 10.10
C GLY A 240 10.04 -25.11 8.60
N PHE A 241 11.26 -24.96 8.08
CA PHE A 241 11.50 -25.10 6.63
C PHE A 241 11.20 -26.56 6.23
N GLU A 242 9.99 -26.81 5.75
CA GLU A 242 9.51 -28.16 5.43
C GLU A 242 10.03 -28.70 4.07
N GLY A 243 11.17 -28.18 3.58
CA GLY A 243 11.83 -28.62 2.35
C GLY A 243 11.29 -27.98 1.06
N ASP A 244 11.90 -28.38 -0.06
CA ASP A 244 11.61 -27.86 -1.40
C ASP A 244 10.39 -28.53 -2.05
N GLU A 245 9.61 -29.33 -1.33
CA GLU A 245 8.37 -29.90 -1.83
C GLU A 245 7.22 -28.89 -1.58
N PRO A 246 6.32 -28.62 -2.54
CA PRO A 246 5.13 -27.80 -2.28
C PRO A 246 4.24 -28.46 -1.23
N ALA A 247 3.48 -27.69 -0.44
CA ALA A 247 2.48 -28.29 0.45
C ALA A 247 1.49 -29.02 -0.45
N GLU A 248 1.23 -30.30 -0.18
CA GLU A 248 0.17 -31.01 -0.89
C GLU A 248 -1.08 -30.12 -0.79
N GLY A 249 -1.58 -29.67 -1.95
CA GLY A 249 -2.77 -28.83 -2.01
C GLY A 249 -3.94 -29.55 -1.33
N PRO A 250 -5.11 -28.91 -1.14
CA PRO A 250 -6.27 -29.63 -0.66
C PRO A 250 -6.56 -30.78 -1.62
N ALA A 251 -6.09 -31.98 -1.25
CA ALA A 251 -6.22 -33.18 -2.02
C ALA A 251 -7.73 -33.40 -2.12
N ALA A 252 -8.24 -33.34 -3.35
CA ALA A 252 -9.54 -33.89 -3.70
C ALA A 252 -9.55 -35.35 -3.22
N HIS A 253 -10.04 -35.56 -2.00
CA HIS A 253 -10.14 -36.87 -1.40
C HIS A 253 -11.21 -37.64 -2.18
N GLY A 254 -10.72 -38.59 -2.98
CA GLY A 254 -11.27 -39.94 -3.10
C GLY A 254 -12.71 -40.07 -3.58
N ALA A 255 -12.85 -40.44 -4.86
CA ALA A 255 -13.99 -41.27 -5.27
C ALA A 255 -13.55 -42.26 -6.37
N HIS A 256 -12.96 -43.38 -5.93
CA HIS A 256 -12.96 -44.62 -6.70
C HIS A 256 -13.57 -45.72 -5.81
N ALA A 257 -14.86 -45.97 -5.97
CA ALA A 257 -15.48 -47.27 -5.72
C ALA A 257 -16.82 -47.30 -6.46
N ALA A 258 -17.01 -48.37 -7.22
CA ALA A 258 -18.02 -48.54 -8.25
C ALA A 258 -19.41 -48.89 -7.70
N ALA A 259 -20.45 -48.37 -8.38
CA ALA A 259 -21.72 -49.06 -8.54
C ALA A 259 -22.42 -48.56 -9.82
N LYS A 260 -22.65 -49.49 -10.77
CA LYS A 260 -23.54 -49.35 -11.95
C LYS A 260 -25.02 -49.36 -11.51
N PRO A 261 -25.99 -48.78 -12.25
CA PRO A 261 -26.56 -49.38 -13.49
C PRO A 261 -26.79 -48.36 -14.65
N LYS A 262 -26.55 -48.73 -15.92
CA LYS A 262 -27.50 -49.22 -16.97
C LYS A 262 -28.62 -48.23 -17.39
N ASP A 263 -28.42 -47.58 -18.53
CA ASP A 263 -29.14 -47.75 -19.83
C ASP A 263 -29.50 -46.43 -20.57
N ALA A 264 -29.18 -46.46 -21.88
CA ALA A 264 -29.71 -45.69 -23.03
C ALA A 264 -29.55 -44.15 -23.04
N SER A 265 -29.20 -43.44 -24.13
CA SER A 265 -29.03 -43.76 -25.56
C SER A 265 -28.41 -42.55 -26.31
N VAL A 266 -27.44 -42.83 -27.19
CA VAL A 266 -27.20 -42.33 -28.57
C VAL A 266 -27.30 -40.83 -28.92
N ALA A 267 -26.16 -40.24 -29.37
CA ALA A 267 -25.97 -39.50 -30.66
C ALA A 267 -24.58 -38.81 -30.66
N SER A 268 -23.56 -39.39 -31.31
CA SER A 268 -22.98 -39.00 -32.63
C SER A 268 -22.27 -37.63 -32.71
N GLY A 269 -20.95 -37.64 -33.00
CA GLY A 269 -20.24 -36.51 -33.63
C GLY A 269 -18.86 -36.19 -33.04
N ASN A 270 -17.79 -36.59 -33.73
CA ASN A 270 -16.39 -36.14 -33.58
C ASN A 270 -15.81 -36.07 -35.03
N PRO A 271 -14.65 -35.45 -35.34
CA PRO A 271 -13.70 -34.74 -34.49
C PRO A 271 -13.16 -33.40 -35.04
N GLY A 272 -12.48 -32.63 -34.17
CA GLY A 272 -11.64 -31.50 -34.58
C GLY A 272 -10.63 -31.12 -33.50
N LYS A 273 -9.40 -31.62 -33.60
CA LYS A 273 -8.20 -31.06 -32.94
C LYS A 273 -7.61 -29.97 -33.84
N PRO A 274 -6.81 -29.05 -33.26
CA PRO A 274 -5.41 -29.04 -33.67
C PRO A 274 -4.42 -29.02 -32.50
N VAL A 275 -3.32 -29.72 -32.73
CA VAL A 275 -2.08 -29.76 -31.96
C VAL A 275 -1.07 -28.88 -32.70
N VAL A 276 -0.33 -27.99 -32.02
CA VAL A 276 0.94 -27.44 -32.53
C VAL A 276 1.92 -27.24 -31.35
N PRO A 277 3.24 -27.55 -31.49
CA PRO A 277 4.09 -28.11 -30.44
C PRO A 277 5.15 -27.10 -29.89
N PRO A 278 6.08 -27.51 -28.98
CA PRO A 278 6.99 -26.63 -28.27
C PRO A 278 8.25 -26.35 -29.10
N ASN A 279 8.87 -25.18 -28.93
CA ASN A 279 10.16 -24.88 -29.57
C ASN A 279 11.20 -24.51 -28.53
N LEU A 280 12.13 -25.43 -28.30
CA LEU A 280 13.37 -25.27 -27.57
C LEU A 280 14.51 -25.67 -28.53
N ALA A 281 15.59 -24.88 -28.49
CA ALA A 281 16.90 -25.10 -29.10
C ALA A 281 17.07 -24.79 -30.61
N ALA A 282 17.84 -23.73 -30.89
CA ALA A 282 19.14 -23.85 -31.56
C ALA A 282 19.81 -22.48 -31.71
N LEU A 283 20.94 -22.28 -31.02
CA LEU A 283 22.08 -21.52 -31.53
C LEU A 283 23.31 -21.85 -30.67
N GLN A 284 23.90 -23.00 -30.97
CA GLN A 284 25.31 -23.26 -30.70
C GLN A 284 26.14 -22.46 -31.71
N ILE A 285 26.99 -21.55 -31.22
CA ILE A 285 28.24 -21.21 -31.90
C ILE A 285 29.36 -21.52 -30.91
N SER A 286 30.16 -22.51 -31.29
CA SER A 286 31.34 -22.98 -30.57
C SER A 286 32.58 -22.17 -30.93
N GLY A 287 33.36 -21.83 -29.90
CA GLY A 287 34.82 -21.67 -29.95
C GLY A 287 35.33 -20.28 -30.36
N SER A 288 36.43 -19.74 -29.84
CA SER A 288 37.42 -20.20 -28.87
C SER A 288 38.33 -19.00 -28.54
N LYS A 289 38.71 -18.84 -27.27
CA LYS A 289 40.08 -18.53 -26.76
C LYS A 289 40.05 -17.65 -25.50
N LYS A 290 40.60 -18.22 -24.42
CA LYS A 290 41.08 -17.58 -23.19
C LYS A 290 42.19 -16.57 -23.51
N VAL A 291 42.30 -15.48 -22.73
CA VAL A 291 43.49 -15.15 -21.90
C VAL A 291 43.04 -14.31 -20.68
N ALA A 292 43.75 -14.51 -19.57
CA ALA A 292 43.79 -13.82 -18.26
C ALA A 292 43.96 -12.27 -18.36
N HIS A 293 43.97 -11.42 -17.33
CA HIS A 293 43.98 -11.44 -15.86
C HIS A 293 43.69 -9.97 -15.43
N ASP A 294 43.44 -9.74 -14.14
CA ASP A 294 43.59 -8.48 -13.39
C ASP A 294 42.67 -7.25 -13.60
N GLY A 295 42.19 -6.74 -12.46
CA GLY A 295 42.16 -5.30 -12.21
C GLY A 295 40.80 -4.67 -11.96
N PHE A 296 40.36 -4.66 -10.69
CA PHE A 296 39.61 -3.50 -10.17
C PHE A 296 40.43 -2.23 -10.46
N PRO A 297 39.79 -1.12 -10.86
CA PRO A 297 39.31 -0.20 -9.83
C PRO A 297 38.02 0.57 -10.20
N SER A 298 37.36 1.09 -9.16
CA SER A 298 36.42 2.21 -9.27
C SER A 298 37.06 3.42 -9.97
N PRO A 299 36.25 4.34 -10.52
CA PRO A 299 36.31 5.66 -9.90
C PRO A 299 34.97 6.40 -9.82
N VAL A 300 34.92 7.20 -8.76
CA VAL A 300 34.07 8.38 -8.56
C VAL A 300 34.33 9.38 -9.70
N GLY A 301 33.28 9.95 -10.30
CA GLY A 301 33.45 10.95 -11.34
C GLY A 301 32.14 11.45 -11.92
N SER A 302 31.67 12.57 -11.38
CA SER A 302 30.60 13.43 -11.90
C SER A 302 30.77 13.75 -13.39
N PHE A 303 29.74 13.51 -14.21
CA PHE A 303 29.55 14.23 -15.46
C PHE A 303 28.07 14.41 -15.77
N THR A 304 27.65 15.67 -15.84
CA THR A 304 26.48 16.16 -16.54
C THR A 304 26.66 15.99 -18.04
N ALA A 305 25.66 15.44 -18.73
CA ALA A 305 24.92 16.11 -19.81
C ALA A 305 24.36 15.11 -20.84
N GLN A 306 23.29 15.58 -21.50
CA GLN A 306 22.78 15.19 -22.81
C GLN A 306 21.82 14.00 -22.90
N ARG A 307 20.56 14.42 -22.84
CA ARG A 307 19.38 13.87 -23.52
C ARG A 307 19.70 13.52 -24.98
N SER A 308 19.55 12.25 -25.37
CA SER A 308 19.30 11.86 -26.76
C SER A 308 18.19 10.81 -26.79
N GLU A 309 17.11 11.15 -27.48
CA GLU A 309 15.98 10.28 -27.79
C GLU A 309 16.40 9.22 -28.81
N ALA A 310 16.09 7.95 -28.54
CA ALA A 310 15.96 6.92 -29.57
C ALA A 310 14.87 5.94 -29.13
N ALA A 311 13.86 5.83 -29.99
CA ALA A 311 12.64 5.07 -29.79
C ALA A 311 12.91 3.56 -29.67
N GLY A 312 12.34 2.96 -28.63
CA GLY A 312 12.20 1.52 -28.43
C GLY A 312 10.87 1.28 -27.70
N ASP A 313 10.02 0.48 -28.30
CA ASP A 313 8.66 0.10 -27.89
C ASP A 313 8.57 -0.29 -26.38
N PRO A 314 7.81 0.43 -25.53
CA PRO A 314 7.77 0.19 -24.08
C PRO A 314 6.64 -0.75 -23.64
N SER A 315 6.14 -1.63 -24.51
CA SER A 315 5.00 -2.52 -24.19
C SER A 315 5.33 -3.72 -23.28
N PHE A 316 6.53 -3.80 -22.69
CA PHE A 316 6.94 -4.92 -21.83
C PHE A 316 7.44 -4.54 -20.43
N ILE A 317 7.53 -3.25 -20.07
CA ILE A 317 8.02 -2.78 -18.75
C ILE A 317 6.94 -2.00 -17.96
N GLN A 318 5.70 -1.98 -18.44
CA GLN A 318 4.64 -1.18 -17.82
C GLN A 318 3.77 -1.92 -16.79
N THR A 319 4.09 -3.17 -16.44
CA THR A 319 3.28 -3.98 -15.50
C THR A 319 3.96 -4.22 -14.15
N ALA A 320 5.13 -3.64 -13.87
CA ALA A 320 5.85 -3.85 -12.59
C ALA A 320 6.38 -2.57 -11.90
N LEU A 321 6.09 -1.38 -12.44
CA LEU A 321 6.54 -0.09 -11.87
C LEU A 321 5.42 0.96 -11.74
N GLY A 322 4.16 0.55 -11.76
CA GLY A 322 3.02 1.42 -11.46
C GLY A 322 2.66 1.36 -9.98
N GLU A 323 2.71 2.51 -9.30
CA GLU A 323 2.19 2.75 -7.95
C GLU A 323 3.04 2.17 -6.81
N THR A 324 4.22 2.77 -6.61
CA THR A 324 4.68 2.98 -5.23
C THR A 324 3.53 3.67 -4.49
N GLY A 325 3.23 3.26 -3.26
CA GLY A 325 2.23 3.91 -2.38
C GLY A 325 2.65 5.33 -1.96
N THR A 326 2.96 6.17 -2.93
CA THR A 326 3.21 7.58 -2.78
C THR A 326 1.90 8.21 -2.38
N ASN A 327 1.91 8.84 -1.19
CA ASN A 327 0.86 9.75 -0.79
C ASN A 327 0.68 10.75 -1.96
N PRO A 328 -0.52 10.89 -2.55
CA PRO A 328 -0.77 11.82 -3.66
C PRO A 328 -0.42 13.28 -3.29
N TYR A 329 -0.21 13.56 -2.01
CA TYR A 329 0.12 14.86 -1.44
C TYR A 329 1.61 15.06 -1.10
N THR A 330 2.47 14.04 -1.27
CA THR A 330 3.90 14.17 -0.89
C THR A 330 4.59 15.38 -1.53
N ARG A 331 4.91 16.39 -0.71
CA ARG A 331 5.86 17.45 -1.04
C ARG A 331 7.21 16.79 -1.33
N ARG A 332 7.71 16.94 -2.55
CA ARG A 332 9.15 16.79 -2.80
C ARG A 332 9.85 17.91 -2.02
N ALA A 333 10.56 17.52 -0.97
CA ALA A 333 11.52 18.37 -0.28
C ALA A 333 12.60 18.87 -1.25
#